data_AF-A0AAE1PAZ5-F1
#
_entry.id   AF-A0AAE1PAZ5-F1
#
_cell.length_a   1.000
_cell.length_b   1.000
_cell.length_c   1.000
_cell.angle_alpha   90.00
_cell.angle_beta   90.00
_cell.angle_gamma   90.00
#
_symmetry.space_group_name_H-M   'P 1'
#
loop_
_entity.id
_entity.type
_entity.pdbx_description
1 polymer ?
#
loop_
_entity_poly.entity_id
_entity_poly.type
_entity_poly.pdbx_seq_one_letter_code
_entity_poly.pdbx_strand_id
1 'polypeptide(L)'
;MEDFLEAVHFHAPGQNHKTEGYVVTENTDSILKEHLNITGGQVRTRFPPESNGILYIGHAKAININFGYAATNNGICFLCYDDTSDNDGDGEDDDEFWDKEVAEHMFGRSTLGRDPRIGKCKISLDLGEGKRQKNVK
;
A
#
# COMPACT_ATOMS: atom_id res chain seq x y z
N MET A 1 1.08 2.31 18.24
CA MET A 1 0.73 2.51 16.81
C MET A 1 -0.35 1.51 16.41
N GLU A 2 -0.24 0.26 16.84
CA GLU A 2 -1.32 -0.75 16.80
C GLU A 2 -2.66 -0.16 17.32
N ASP A 3 -2.65 0.44 18.52
CA ASP A 3 -3.85 1.07 19.12
C ASP A 3 -4.46 2.23 18.30
N PHE A 4 -3.68 2.93 17.47
CA PHE A 4 -4.18 4.05 16.67
C PHE A 4 -4.94 3.54 15.44
N LEU A 5 -4.44 2.48 14.80
CA LEU A 5 -5.05 1.97 13.57
C LEU A 5 -6.33 1.16 13.85
N GLU A 6 -6.44 0.52 15.02
CA GLU A 6 -7.70 -0.10 15.48
C GLU A 6 -8.77 0.94 15.85
N ALA A 7 -8.37 2.15 16.26
CA ALA A 7 -9.30 3.21 16.66
C ALA A 7 -9.97 3.92 15.47
N VAL A 8 -9.41 3.81 14.26
CA VAL A 8 -9.97 4.45 13.07
C VAL A 8 -11.02 3.55 12.44
N HIS A 9 -12.25 4.04 12.35
CA HIS A 9 -13.38 3.30 11.78
C HIS A 9 -13.32 3.28 10.25
N PHE A 10 -12.52 2.37 9.70
CA PHE A 10 -12.52 2.06 8.27
C PHE A 10 -13.57 0.98 7.92
N HIS A 11 -14.03 0.99 6.67
CA HIS A 11 -14.93 -0.04 6.16
C HIS A 11 -14.20 -1.36 5.90
N ALA A 12 -14.92 -2.48 5.98
CA ALA A 12 -14.39 -3.77 5.54
C ALA A 12 -14.24 -3.83 4.01
N PRO A 13 -13.33 -4.66 3.46
CA PRO A 13 -13.22 -4.88 2.02
C PRO A 13 -14.56 -5.24 1.36
N GLY A 14 -14.87 -4.62 0.22
CA GLY A 14 -16.15 -4.77 -0.48
C GLY A 14 -17.33 -4.00 0.12
N GLN A 15 -17.14 -3.26 1.21
CA GLN A 15 -18.19 -2.46 1.86
C GLN A 15 -18.02 -0.95 1.66
N ASN A 16 -17.38 -0.54 0.56
CA ASN A 16 -17.11 0.87 0.25
C ASN A 16 -18.39 1.73 0.26
N HIS A 17 -19.52 1.18 -0.17
CA HIS A 17 -20.83 1.86 -0.17
C HIS A 17 -21.35 2.29 1.20
N LYS A 18 -20.74 1.83 2.30
CA LYS A 18 -21.10 2.22 3.67
C LYS A 18 -20.35 3.46 4.16
N THR A 19 -19.31 3.90 3.46
CA THR A 19 -18.57 5.10 3.87
C THR A 19 -19.35 6.36 3.55
N GLU A 20 -19.22 7.37 4.39
CA GLU A 20 -19.78 8.69 4.14
C GLU A 20 -19.28 9.25 2.80
N GLY A 21 -20.20 9.79 2.00
CA GLY A 21 -19.89 10.37 0.68
C GLY A 21 -19.73 9.37 -0.47
N TYR A 22 -19.90 8.06 -0.25
CA TYR A 22 -19.86 7.09 -1.35
C TYR A 22 -21.10 7.23 -2.25
N VAL A 23 -20.88 7.28 -3.57
CA VAL A 23 -21.96 7.35 -4.56
C VAL A 23 -22.32 5.95 -5.03
N VAL A 24 -23.54 5.50 -4.72
CA VAL A 24 -24.09 4.24 -5.21
C VAL A 24 -24.71 4.46 -6.59
N THR A 25 -24.26 3.68 -7.56
CA THR A 25 -24.77 3.66 -8.95
C THR A 25 -25.38 2.30 -9.25
N GLU A 26 -26.06 2.17 -10.40
CA GLU A 26 -26.67 0.91 -10.85
C GLU A 26 -25.66 -0.25 -10.95
N ASN A 27 -24.39 0.07 -11.23
CA ASN A 27 -23.33 -0.92 -11.42
C ASN A 27 -22.54 -1.23 -10.14
N THR A 28 -22.79 -0.51 -9.02
CA THR A 28 -21.97 -0.61 -7.80
C THR A 28 -21.88 -2.05 -7.29
N ASP A 29 -23.00 -2.78 -7.25
CA ASP A 29 -23.01 -4.17 -6.78
C ASP A 29 -22.21 -5.10 -7.69
N SER A 30 -22.26 -4.87 -9.00
CA SER A 30 -21.50 -5.66 -9.96
C SER A 30 -20.00 -5.43 -9.78
N ILE A 31 -19.59 -4.15 -9.66
CA ILE A 31 -18.20 -3.76 -9.51
C ILE A 31 -17.63 -4.27 -8.17
N LEU A 32 -18.40 -4.19 -7.08
CA LEU A 32 -17.95 -4.69 -5.78
C LEU A 32 -17.81 -6.22 -5.76
N LYS A 33 -18.70 -6.95 -6.45
CA LYS A 33 -18.56 -8.40 -6.62
C LYS A 33 -17.31 -8.77 -7.40
N GLU A 34 -17.06 -8.09 -8.52
CA GLU A 34 -15.85 -8.30 -9.33
C GLU A 34 -14.59 -7.96 -8.53
N HIS A 35 -14.60 -6.84 -7.80
CA HIS A 35 -13.53 -6.46 -6.89
C HIS A 35 -13.24 -7.57 -5.88
N LEU A 36 -14.26 -8.10 -5.19
CA LEU A 36 -14.08 -9.19 -4.22
C LEU A 36 -13.56 -10.48 -4.87
N ASN A 37 -13.96 -10.78 -6.10
CA ASN A 37 -13.42 -11.93 -6.85
C ASN A 37 -11.91 -11.76 -7.12
N ILE A 38 -11.45 -10.54 -7.41
CA ILE A 38 -10.04 -10.23 -7.70
C ILE A 38 -9.20 -10.15 -6.41
N THR A 39 -9.76 -9.59 -5.34
CA THR A 39 -9.04 -9.34 -4.08
C THR A 39 -9.18 -10.47 -3.07
N GLY A 40 -10.14 -11.38 -3.23
CA GLY A 40 -10.48 -12.37 -2.21
C GLY A 40 -10.98 -11.75 -0.90
N GLY A 41 -11.40 -10.48 -0.92
CA GLY A 41 -11.76 -9.74 0.31
C GLY A 41 -10.56 -9.30 1.15
N GLN A 42 -9.34 -9.36 0.62
CA GLN A 42 -8.13 -8.91 1.31
C GLN A 42 -8.01 -7.37 1.31
N VAL A 43 -7.49 -6.78 2.39
CA VAL A 43 -7.11 -5.36 2.43
C VAL A 43 -5.97 -5.09 1.44
N ARG A 44 -6.11 -4.05 0.63
CA ARG A 44 -5.10 -3.62 -0.35
C ARG A 44 -4.88 -2.11 -0.24
N THR A 45 -3.68 -1.70 0.13
CA THR A 45 -3.26 -0.28 0.20
C THR A 45 -2.16 0.00 -0.84
N ARG A 46 -1.81 1.27 -1.03
CA ARG A 46 -0.64 1.64 -1.84
C ARG A 46 0.08 2.84 -1.26
N PHE A 47 1.39 2.87 -1.39
CA PHE A 47 2.22 4.05 -1.19
C PHE A 47 2.75 4.51 -2.54
N PRO A 48 2.32 5.68 -3.05
CA PRO A 48 2.76 6.17 -4.35
C PRO A 48 3.71 7.37 -4.25
N PRO A 49 5.02 7.15 -4.06
CA PRO A 49 5.99 8.24 -4.16
C PRO A 49 6.19 8.65 -5.63
N GLU A 50 6.58 9.91 -5.85
CA GLU A 50 7.10 10.33 -7.16
C GLU A 50 8.43 9.60 -7.43
N SER A 51 8.65 9.11 -8.64
CA SER A 51 9.89 8.39 -9.00
C SER A 51 11.16 9.21 -8.81
N ASN A 52 11.07 10.53 -8.99
CA ASN A 52 12.20 11.45 -8.87
C ASN A 52 12.13 12.27 -7.57
N GLY A 53 11.24 11.91 -6.64
CA GLY A 53 10.98 12.66 -5.42
C GLY A 53 11.80 12.18 -4.23
N ILE A 54 12.30 13.11 -3.41
CA ILE A 54 13.05 12.76 -2.18
C ILE A 54 12.10 12.54 -1.00
N LEU A 55 12.20 11.37 -0.35
CA LEU A 55 11.45 11.07 0.86
C LEU A 55 11.95 11.84 2.09
N TYR A 56 11.17 12.85 2.53
CA TYR A 56 11.36 13.51 3.83
C TYR A 56 10.47 12.91 4.95
N ILE A 57 10.64 13.38 6.20
CA ILE A 57 9.97 12.86 7.41
C ILE A 57 8.43 12.80 7.32
N GLY A 58 7.80 13.64 6.50
CA GLY A 58 6.36 13.58 6.25
C GLY A 58 5.92 12.25 5.63
N HIS A 59 6.76 11.68 4.75
CA HIS A 59 6.52 10.38 4.15
C HIS A 59 6.56 9.25 5.16
N ALA A 60 7.29 9.37 6.27
CA ALA A 60 7.29 8.35 7.31
C ALA A 60 5.86 8.10 7.85
N LYS A 61 5.00 9.13 7.91
CA LYS A 61 3.58 8.95 8.29
C LYS A 61 2.79 8.23 7.20
N ALA A 62 2.94 8.62 5.93
CA ALA A 62 2.24 7.99 4.82
C ALA A 62 2.64 6.52 4.67
N ILE A 63 3.93 6.23 4.79
CA ILE A 63 4.49 4.87 4.80
C ILE A 63 3.89 4.05 5.94
N ASN A 64 3.96 4.53 7.18
CA ASN A 64 3.42 3.81 8.34
C ASN A 64 1.91 3.55 8.23
N ILE A 65 1.13 4.51 7.72
CA ILE A 65 -0.31 4.32 7.54
C ILE A 65 -0.58 3.26 6.46
N ASN A 66 0.03 3.39 5.27
CA ASN A 66 -0.28 2.49 4.16
C ASN A 66 0.22 1.06 4.42
N PHE A 67 1.49 0.90 4.81
CA PHE A 67 2.07 -0.41 5.08
C PHE A 67 1.58 -0.99 6.41
N GLY A 68 1.51 -0.20 7.47
CA GLY A 68 1.04 -0.65 8.78
C GLY A 68 -0.43 -1.05 8.79
N TYR A 69 -1.29 -0.36 8.05
CA TYR A 69 -2.71 -0.75 7.93
C TYR A 69 -2.87 -2.07 7.19
N ALA A 70 -2.12 -2.30 6.09
CA ALA A 70 -2.10 -3.59 5.42
C ALA A 70 -1.57 -4.69 6.36
N ALA A 71 -0.46 -4.45 7.06
CA ALA A 71 0.14 -5.40 8.01
C ALA A 71 -0.86 -5.87 9.08
N THR A 72 -1.55 -4.91 9.70
CA THR A 72 -2.46 -5.15 10.83
C THR A 72 -3.73 -5.89 10.39
N ASN A 73 -4.10 -5.79 9.10
CA ASN A 73 -5.32 -6.38 8.55
C ASN A 73 -5.05 -7.56 7.60
N ASN A 74 -3.90 -8.23 7.71
CA ASN A 74 -3.49 -9.34 6.83
C ASN A 74 -3.63 -9.02 5.33
N GLY A 75 -3.37 -7.76 4.99
CA GLY A 75 -3.45 -7.19 3.67
C GLY A 75 -2.11 -7.09 2.97
N ILE A 76 -2.14 -6.48 1.79
CA ILE A 76 -0.94 -6.14 1.02
C ILE A 76 -0.89 -4.64 0.76
N CYS A 77 0.31 -4.07 0.78
CA CYS A 77 0.56 -2.70 0.35
C CYS A 77 1.44 -2.71 -0.90
N PHE A 78 1.04 -1.94 -1.90
CA PHE A 78 1.79 -1.77 -3.14
C PHE A 78 2.68 -0.51 -3.11
N LEU A 79 3.95 -0.64 -3.50
CA LEU A 79 4.76 0.52 -3.89
C LEU A 79 4.54 0.77 -5.39
N CYS A 80 3.90 1.88 -5.72
CA CYS A 80 3.57 2.23 -7.11
C CYS A 80 4.02 3.67 -7.38
N TYR A 81 5.14 3.84 -8.08
CA TYR A 81 5.66 5.17 -8.43
C TYR A 81 4.64 5.97 -9.27
N ASP A 82 4.45 7.25 -8.94
CA ASP A 82 3.56 8.17 -9.65
C ASP A 82 4.25 8.77 -10.88
N ASP A 83 4.41 7.95 -11.93
CA ASP A 83 5.03 8.34 -13.21
C ASP A 83 3.99 8.80 -14.24
N THR A 84 3.08 9.69 -13.83
CA THR A 84 2.03 10.22 -14.73
C THR A 84 2.50 11.41 -15.59
N SER A 85 3.69 11.94 -15.33
CA SER A 85 4.31 13.02 -16.11
C SER A 85 5.14 12.48 -17.27
N ASP A 86 4.97 13.06 -18.46
CA ASP A 86 5.90 12.95 -19.60
C ASP A 86 7.21 13.71 -19.30
N ASN A 87 7.93 13.33 -18.25
CA ASN A 87 9.26 13.87 -18.00
C ASN A 87 10.25 13.18 -18.94
N ASP A 88 10.27 13.66 -20.19
CA ASP A 88 11.42 13.60 -21.08
C ASP A 88 12.54 14.40 -20.41
N GLY A 89 13.46 13.73 -19.72
CA GLY A 89 14.63 14.42 -19.15
C GLY A 89 15.32 13.63 -18.05
N ASP A 90 16.29 12.82 -18.46
CA ASP A 90 17.63 12.76 -17.87
C ASP A 90 17.69 13.02 -16.35
N GLY A 91 17.51 11.95 -15.56
CA GLY A 91 17.64 11.98 -14.10
C GLY A 91 18.14 10.63 -13.58
N GLU A 92 19.44 10.60 -13.34
CA GLU A 92 20.33 9.61 -12.72
C GLU A 92 19.70 8.41 -11.96
N ASP A 93 20.22 7.22 -12.28
CA ASP A 93 19.90 5.88 -11.77
C ASP A 93 20.18 5.62 -10.26
N ASP A 94 20.30 6.66 -9.43
CA ASP A 94 20.83 6.54 -8.05
C ASP A 94 19.78 6.64 -6.92
N ASP A 95 18.52 7.00 -7.21
CA ASP A 95 17.50 7.25 -6.17
C ASP A 95 16.52 6.07 -5.94
N GLU A 96 16.43 5.11 -6.87
CA GLU A 96 15.59 3.91 -6.70
C GLU A 96 16.07 3.01 -5.53
N PHE A 97 17.32 3.21 -5.09
CA PHE A 97 17.97 2.45 -4.04
C PHE A 97 17.41 2.77 -2.63
N TRP A 98 17.09 4.04 -2.34
CA TRP A 98 16.72 4.47 -0.99
C TRP A 98 15.29 4.08 -0.59
N ASP A 99 14.33 4.18 -1.51
CA ASP A 99 12.92 3.95 -1.19
C ASP A 99 12.62 2.48 -0.89
N LYS A 100 13.26 1.60 -1.65
CA LYS A 100 13.14 0.16 -1.47
C LYS A 100 13.80 -0.30 -0.18
N GLU A 101 15.03 0.14 0.10
CA GLU A 101 15.74 -0.23 1.33
C GLU A 101 15.04 0.33 2.58
N VAL A 102 14.51 1.56 2.53
CA VAL A 102 13.77 2.14 3.65
C VAL A 102 12.49 1.34 3.94
N ALA A 103 11.71 0.99 2.92
CA ALA A 103 10.51 0.17 3.09
C ALA A 103 10.85 -1.23 3.61
N GLU A 104 11.88 -1.88 3.07
CA GLU A 104 12.33 -3.20 3.52
C GLU A 104 12.90 -3.18 4.96
N HIS A 105 13.64 -2.13 5.31
CA HIS A 105 14.20 -1.96 6.65
C HIS A 105 13.13 -1.65 7.68
N MET A 106 12.14 -0.82 7.34
CA MET A 106 11.06 -0.45 8.25
C MET A 106 10.05 -1.58 8.49
N PHE A 107 9.75 -2.41 7.49
CA PHE A 107 8.65 -3.39 7.59
C PHE A 107 9.07 -4.85 7.44
N GLY A 108 10.35 -5.13 7.18
CA GLY A 108 10.83 -6.49 6.99
C GLY A 108 10.52 -7.05 5.60
N ARG A 109 11.25 -8.12 5.25
CA ARG A 109 11.39 -8.72 3.91
C ARG A 109 10.23 -8.45 2.94
N SER A 110 10.57 -7.86 1.80
CA SER A 110 9.72 -7.84 0.62
C SER A 110 9.71 -9.19 -0.08
N THR A 111 8.55 -9.60 -0.59
CA THR A 111 8.49 -10.48 -1.75
C THR A 111 8.25 -9.57 -2.95
N LEU A 112 9.30 -9.27 -3.72
CA LEU A 112 9.12 -8.59 -5.01
C LEU A 112 8.35 -9.50 -5.96
N GLY A 113 7.04 -9.28 -6.05
CA GLY A 113 6.20 -9.79 -7.12
C GLY A 113 5.76 -8.65 -8.02
N ARG A 114 5.94 -8.81 -9.34
CA ARG A 114 5.13 -8.07 -10.31
C ARG A 114 3.79 -8.79 -10.41
N ASP A 115 2.68 -8.15 -10.02
CA ASP A 115 1.35 -8.66 -10.38
C ASP A 115 1.09 -8.26 -11.85
N PRO A 116 1.02 -9.22 -12.80
CA PRO A 116 0.81 -8.91 -14.21
C PRO A 116 -0.53 -8.22 -14.51
N ARG A 117 -1.45 -8.17 -13.53
CA ARG A 117 -2.74 -7.45 -13.64
C ARG A 117 -2.65 -5.99 -13.19
N ILE A 118 -1.53 -5.57 -12.57
CA ILE A 118 -1.40 -4.29 -11.87
C ILE A 118 -0.14 -3.53 -12.32
N GLY A 119 0.00 -3.25 -13.62
CA GLY A 119 0.92 -2.24 -14.18
C GLY A 119 2.34 -2.12 -13.57
N LYS A 120 2.88 -0.89 -13.53
CA LYS A 120 4.24 -0.53 -13.04
C LYS A 120 4.44 -0.69 -11.51
N CYS A 121 3.63 -1.46 -10.78
CA CYS A 121 3.83 -1.62 -9.33
C CYS A 121 4.95 -2.65 -9.08
N LYS A 122 6.01 -2.22 -8.36
CA LYS A 122 7.26 -2.99 -8.22
C LYS A 122 7.34 -3.80 -6.92
N ILE A 123 6.54 -3.49 -5.90
CA ILE A 123 6.63 -4.12 -4.57
C ILE A 123 5.25 -4.46 -4.02
N SER A 124 5.05 -5.73 -3.62
CA SER A 124 3.98 -6.17 -2.73
C SER A 124 4.63 -6.67 -1.43
N LEU A 125 4.41 -5.98 -0.31
CA LEU A 125 4.80 -6.54 0.99
C LEU A 125 3.69 -7.49 1.46
N ASP A 126 3.93 -8.80 1.33
CA ASP A 126 3.17 -9.81 2.08
C ASP A 126 3.81 -9.92 3.46
N LEU A 127 3.21 -9.24 4.44
CA LEU A 127 3.68 -9.21 5.82
C LEU A 127 3.19 -10.45 6.59
N GLY A 128 3.21 -11.61 5.94
CA GLY A 128 2.81 -12.90 6.50
C GLY A 128 3.43 -13.14 7.87
N GLU A 129 2.69 -13.84 8.74
CA GLU A 129 2.98 -14.05 10.16
C GLU A 129 4.47 -14.38 10.43
N GLY A 130 5.27 -13.35 10.71
CA GLY A 130 6.72 -13.42 10.53
C GLY A 130 7.48 -12.64 11.58
N LYS A 131 7.35 -13.08 12.83
CA LYS A 131 8.19 -12.72 14.01
C LYS A 131 8.13 -11.25 14.44
N ARG A 132 7.14 -10.98 15.30
CA ARG A 132 7.22 -9.98 16.38
C ARG A 132 8.54 -10.15 17.15
N GLN A 133 9.58 -9.39 16.80
CA GLN A 133 10.71 -9.20 17.70
C GLN A 133 10.19 -8.35 18.87
N LYS A 134 9.84 -9.04 19.97
CA LYS A 134 9.65 -8.41 21.28
C LYS A 134 11.01 -7.88 21.74
N ASN A 135 11.39 -6.69 21.29
CA ASN A 135 12.41 -5.92 21.98
C ASN A 135 11.75 -5.23 23.17
N VAL A 136 11.68 -5.98 24.27
CA VAL A 136 11.51 -5.45 25.61
C VAL A 136 12.76 -4.63 25.92
N LYS A 137 12.57 -3.36 26.28
CA LYS A 137 13.44 -2.65 27.21
C LYS A 137 12.61 -2.32 28.44
#